data_AF-A0A2P8AQN9-F1
#
_entry.id   AF-A0A2P8AQN9-F1
#
_cell.length_a   1.000
_cell.length_b   1.000
_cell.length_c   1.000
_cell.angle_alpha   90.00
_cell.angle_beta   90.00
_cell.angle_gamma   90.00
#
_symmetry.space_group_name_H-M   'P 1'
#
loop_
_entity.id
_entity.type
_entity.pdbx_description
1 polymer ?
#
loop_
_entity_poly.entity_id
_entity_poly.type
_entity_poly.pdbx_seq_one_letter_code
_entity_poly.pdbx_strand_id
1 'polypeptide(L)'
;MSHPGGNLRVWAGRITDPFYIDLDQLATVNDAFKNGARLDRSAWQPGNAKNSFAGTTVDSIVIEVSRDEPMLRDGTRVGVWAATKLATDAGGWRQINRAGHPMMWPIFWPTDTDFSNPANTRHPCEDLRADGEEIASTVARVVAANGTAPDPAAYGRSVAREVYPDLLSYQIGTPANYGFAARNGRTMADNAPEVMFSLVLNTGMTSGLTPDVTRDARAASFPYVVPAGR
;
A
#
# COMPACT_ATOMS: atom_id res chain seq x y z
N MET A 1 14.27 -15.50 17.11
CA MET A 1 15.47 -15.21 17.92
C MET A 1 15.88 -13.78 17.64
N SER A 2 16.05 -12.95 18.66
CA SER A 2 16.50 -11.56 18.53
C SER A 2 18.02 -11.49 18.67
N HIS A 3 18.73 -11.04 17.64
CA HIS A 3 20.16 -10.68 17.74
C HIS A 3 20.27 -9.22 18.23
N PRO A 4 21.02 -8.93 19.30
CA PRO A 4 21.30 -7.57 19.72
C PRO A 4 22.50 -7.05 18.90
N GLY A 5 22.25 -6.61 17.67
CA GLY A 5 23.14 -5.63 17.03
C GLY A 5 22.80 -4.26 17.64
N GLY A 6 23.76 -3.52 18.16
CA GLY A 6 23.53 -2.35 19.04
C GLY A 6 22.54 -1.29 18.54
N ASN A 7 22.26 -1.23 17.23
CA ASN A 7 21.33 -0.30 16.60
C ASN A 7 20.20 -0.96 15.80
N LEU A 8 20.05 -2.29 15.83
CA LEU A 8 19.12 -3.02 14.96
C LEU A 8 18.46 -4.20 15.69
N ARG A 9 17.13 -4.24 15.66
CA ARG A 9 16.35 -5.41 16.07
C ARG A 9 15.52 -5.91 14.89
N VAL A 10 15.55 -7.22 14.69
CA VAL A 10 14.80 -7.89 13.62
C VAL A 10 13.95 -8.99 14.23
N TRP A 11 12.71 -9.07 13.76
CA TRP A 11 11.78 -10.16 14.04
C TRP A 11 11.15 -10.61 12.74
N ALA A 12 10.96 -11.91 12.58
CA ALA A 12 10.21 -12.46 11.46
C ALA A 12 9.34 -13.63 11.94
N GLY A 13 8.13 -13.73 11.40
CA GLY A 13 7.19 -14.77 11.76
C GLY A 13 5.77 -14.45 11.33
N ARG A 14 4.87 -15.36 11.64
CA ARG A 14 3.44 -15.22 11.36
C ARG A 14 2.76 -14.37 12.42
N ILE A 15 1.91 -13.45 12.00
CA ILE A 15 1.14 -12.54 12.86
C ILE A 15 -0.34 -12.60 12.55
N THR A 16 -1.18 -12.18 13.50
CA THR A 16 -2.56 -11.80 13.20
C THR A 16 -2.53 -10.57 12.31
N ASP A 17 -3.34 -10.53 11.24
CA ASP A 17 -3.28 -9.44 10.26
C ASP A 17 -3.69 -8.09 10.91
N PRO A 18 -2.77 -7.09 10.97
CA PRO A 18 -3.07 -5.79 11.55
C PRO A 18 -3.76 -4.86 10.56
N PHE A 19 -3.83 -5.23 9.28
CA PHE A 19 -4.43 -4.44 8.23
C PHE A 19 -5.89 -4.82 8.02
N TYR A 20 -6.61 -3.91 7.38
CA TYR A 20 -8.04 -4.05 7.15
C TYR A 20 -8.42 -3.47 5.81
N ILE A 21 -9.39 -4.10 5.17
CA ILE A 21 -10.01 -3.67 3.94
C ILE A 21 -11.37 -4.36 3.83
N ASP A 22 -12.30 -3.73 3.13
CA ASP A 22 -13.48 -4.41 2.60
C ASP A 22 -13.25 -4.73 1.11
N LEU A 23 -13.18 -6.02 0.77
CA LEU A 23 -12.95 -6.45 -0.60
C LEU A 23 -14.14 -6.16 -1.54
N ASP A 24 -15.36 -6.02 -1.02
CA ASP A 24 -16.53 -5.60 -1.82
C ASP A 24 -16.40 -4.12 -2.20
N GLN A 25 -15.84 -3.30 -1.30
CA GLN A 25 -15.48 -1.92 -1.62
C GLN A 25 -14.39 -1.87 -2.71
N LEU A 26 -13.33 -2.67 -2.55
CA LEU A 26 -12.26 -2.75 -3.54
C LEU A 26 -12.80 -3.18 -4.91
N ALA A 27 -13.69 -4.17 -4.97
CA ALA A 27 -14.32 -4.62 -6.21
C ALA A 27 -15.07 -3.47 -6.90
N THR A 28 -15.84 -2.68 -6.13
CA THR A 28 -16.56 -1.50 -6.66
C THR A 28 -15.62 -0.47 -7.27
N VAL A 29 -14.49 -0.19 -6.61
CA VAL A 29 -13.48 0.75 -7.13
C VAL A 29 -12.80 0.17 -8.37
N ASN A 30 -12.43 -1.11 -8.34
CA ASN A 30 -11.78 -1.80 -9.46
C ASN A 30 -12.65 -1.84 -10.70
N ASP A 31 -13.96 -2.03 -10.56
CA ASP A 31 -14.89 -1.99 -11.69
C ASP A 31 -14.96 -0.60 -12.33
N ALA A 32 -14.98 0.47 -11.52
CA ALA A 32 -14.89 1.84 -12.03
C ALA A 32 -13.54 2.07 -12.74
N PHE A 33 -12.45 1.59 -12.15
CA PHE A 33 -11.10 1.78 -12.65
C PHE A 33 -10.86 1.07 -13.98
N LYS A 34 -11.20 -0.22 -14.05
CA LYS A 34 -11.13 -1.06 -15.24
C LYS A 34 -11.91 -0.49 -16.41
N ASN A 35 -13.10 0.04 -16.14
CA ASN A 35 -13.99 0.54 -17.18
C ASN A 35 -13.82 2.05 -17.47
N GLY A 36 -12.98 2.75 -16.69
CA GLY A 36 -12.88 4.21 -16.75
C GLY A 36 -14.24 4.90 -16.52
N ALA A 37 -15.05 4.34 -15.62
CA ALA A 37 -16.46 4.66 -15.46
C ALA A 37 -16.72 5.38 -14.12
N ARG A 38 -17.95 5.88 -13.98
CA ARG A 38 -18.44 6.43 -12.72
C ARG A 38 -18.49 5.32 -11.67
N LEU A 39 -18.09 5.63 -10.43
CA LEU A 39 -18.20 4.70 -9.32
C LEU A 39 -19.68 4.38 -9.04
N ASP A 40 -20.06 3.10 -9.08
CA ASP A 40 -21.39 2.67 -8.67
C ASP A 40 -21.50 2.65 -7.14
N ARG A 41 -22.02 3.75 -6.59
CA ARG A 41 -22.23 3.90 -5.14
C ARG A 41 -23.40 3.09 -4.60
N SER A 42 -24.16 2.39 -5.44
CA SER A 42 -25.24 1.51 -4.99
C SER A 42 -24.74 0.10 -4.67
N ALA A 43 -23.62 -0.32 -5.27
CA ALA A 43 -23.04 -1.66 -5.12
C ALA A 43 -22.46 -1.91 -3.70
N TRP A 44 -21.99 -0.87 -3.02
CA TRP A 44 -21.42 -0.96 -1.68
C TRP A 44 -21.78 0.27 -0.84
N GLN A 45 -22.01 0.07 0.46
CA GLN A 45 -22.36 1.12 1.41
C GLN A 45 -21.47 1.06 2.65
N PRO A 46 -20.96 2.21 3.15
CA PRO A 46 -20.08 2.25 4.32
C PRO A 46 -20.66 1.61 5.59
N GLY A 47 -21.98 1.72 5.79
CA GLY A 47 -22.66 1.13 6.95
C GLY A 47 -22.65 -0.41 6.95
N ASN A 48 -22.34 -1.04 5.82
CA ASN A 48 -22.27 -2.49 5.67
C ASN A 48 -20.82 -3.00 5.63
N ALA A 49 -19.84 -2.12 5.88
CA ALA A 49 -18.43 -2.44 5.73
C ALA A 49 -18.02 -3.61 6.63
N LYS A 50 -17.22 -4.52 6.07
CA LYS A 50 -16.66 -5.67 6.79
C LYS A 50 -15.16 -5.75 6.57
N ASN A 51 -14.41 -6.01 7.63
CA ASN A 51 -13.00 -6.31 7.49
C ASN A 51 -12.84 -7.72 6.86
N SER A 52 -12.51 -7.77 5.57
CA SER A 52 -12.28 -9.02 4.84
C SER A 52 -11.02 -9.76 5.30
N PHE A 53 -10.10 -9.10 6.01
CA PHE A 53 -8.93 -9.72 6.63
C PHE A 53 -9.18 -10.17 8.08
N ALA A 54 -10.41 -10.06 8.59
CA ALA A 54 -10.72 -10.52 9.94
C ALA A 54 -10.40 -12.02 10.10
N GLY A 55 -9.58 -12.35 11.10
CA GLY A 55 -9.19 -13.73 11.40
C GLY A 55 -8.11 -14.32 10.47
N THR A 56 -7.54 -13.54 9.56
CA THR A 56 -6.41 -13.98 8.74
C THR A 56 -5.08 -13.80 9.47
N THR A 57 -4.06 -14.44 8.92
CA THR A 57 -2.67 -14.29 9.37
C THR A 57 -1.78 -13.96 8.19
N VAL A 58 -0.71 -13.22 8.45
CA VAL A 58 0.30 -12.85 7.43
C VAL A 58 1.71 -13.14 7.94
N ASP A 59 2.60 -13.55 7.03
CA ASP A 59 4.03 -13.66 7.33
C ASP A 59 4.67 -12.28 7.25
N SER A 60 5.40 -11.90 8.30
CA SER A 60 5.87 -10.53 8.49
C SER A 60 7.34 -10.49 8.89
N ILE A 61 7.98 -9.38 8.49
CA ILE A 61 9.33 -8.99 8.91
C ILE A 61 9.21 -7.62 9.57
N VAL A 62 9.70 -7.49 10.79
CA VAL A 62 9.77 -6.23 11.53
C VAL A 62 11.23 -5.87 11.74
N ILE A 63 11.58 -4.65 11.35
CA ILE A 63 12.92 -4.06 11.48
C ILE A 63 12.77 -2.80 12.31
N GLU A 64 13.42 -2.77 13.48
CA GLU A 64 13.57 -1.59 14.32
C GLU A 64 15.02 -1.14 14.25
N VAL A 65 15.23 0.11 13.81
CA VAL A 65 16.55 0.72 13.73
C VAL A 65 16.64 1.85 14.75
N SER A 66 17.70 1.87 15.55
CA SER A 66 17.94 2.91 16.55
C SER A 66 18.12 4.28 15.88
N ARG A 67 17.71 5.34 16.59
CA ARG A 67 18.01 6.73 16.20
C ARG A 67 19.50 7.06 16.25
N ASP A 68 20.29 6.24 16.95
CA ASP A 68 21.74 6.38 17.00
C ASP A 68 22.43 5.89 15.71
N GLU A 69 21.67 5.33 14.76
CA GLU A 69 22.20 4.91 13.46
C GLU A 69 22.64 6.13 12.62
N PRO A 70 23.95 6.33 12.36
CA PRO A 70 24.45 7.57 11.76
C PRO A 70 23.94 7.86 10.34
N MET A 71 23.43 6.84 9.63
CA MET A 71 22.84 6.97 8.30
C MET A 71 21.40 7.49 8.33
N LEU A 72 20.69 7.40 9.47
CA LEU A 72 19.29 7.76 9.63
C LEU A 72 19.11 9.00 10.52
N ARG A 73 19.80 10.09 10.17
CA ARG A 73 19.67 11.39 10.85
C ARG A 73 18.36 12.09 10.50
N ASP A 74 17.92 13.01 11.34
CA ASP A 74 16.75 13.85 11.05
C ASP A 74 16.90 14.56 9.70
N GLY A 75 15.83 14.56 8.91
CA GLY A 75 15.82 15.09 7.54
C GLY A 75 16.26 14.10 6.46
N THR A 76 16.90 12.97 6.82
CA THR A 76 17.18 11.90 5.84
C THR A 76 15.87 11.38 5.25
N ARG A 77 15.81 11.28 3.93
CA ARG A 77 14.69 10.64 3.23
C ARG A 77 15.06 9.19 2.94
N VAL A 78 14.20 8.28 3.37
CA VAL A 78 14.29 6.85 3.07
C VAL A 78 13.10 6.43 2.21
N GLY A 79 13.30 5.42 1.38
CA GLY A 79 12.23 4.76 0.62
C GLY A 79 12.30 3.26 0.86
N VAL A 80 11.15 2.65 1.16
CA VAL A 80 11.06 1.21 1.40
C VAL A 80 10.20 0.57 0.32
N TRP A 81 10.70 -0.55 -0.22
CA TRP A 81 9.95 -1.48 -1.03
C TRP A 81 10.46 -2.90 -0.74
N ALA A 82 9.61 -3.88 -0.96
CA ALA A 82 9.93 -5.28 -0.78
C ALA A 82 9.69 -6.06 -2.07
N ALA A 83 10.36 -7.20 -2.21
CA ALA A 83 10.18 -8.14 -3.32
C ALA A 83 9.88 -9.54 -2.75
N THR A 84 8.92 -10.24 -3.35
CA THR A 84 8.72 -11.66 -3.08
C THR A 84 9.48 -12.47 -4.12
N LYS A 85 10.23 -13.48 -3.66
CA LYS A 85 10.99 -14.36 -4.52
C LYS A 85 10.67 -15.82 -4.20
N LEU A 86 10.56 -16.63 -5.24
CA LEU A 86 10.43 -18.08 -5.13
C LEU A 86 11.77 -18.74 -5.44
N ALA A 87 12.09 -19.81 -4.71
CA ALA A 87 13.21 -20.67 -5.05
C ALA A 87 12.95 -21.34 -6.42
N THR A 88 14.01 -21.58 -7.20
CA THR A 88 13.93 -22.24 -8.51
C THR A 88 14.55 -23.63 -8.46
N ASP A 89 14.05 -24.53 -9.31
CA ASP A 89 14.58 -25.91 -9.42
C ASP A 89 16.04 -25.95 -9.92
N ALA A 90 16.46 -24.92 -10.66
CA ALA A 90 17.85 -24.73 -11.11
C ALA A 90 18.78 -24.19 -10.01
N GLY A 91 18.28 -23.96 -8.79
CA GLY A 91 18.97 -23.23 -7.75
C GLY A 91 18.86 -21.71 -7.93
N GLY A 92 18.76 -20.99 -6.81
CA GLY A 92 18.60 -19.54 -6.78
C GLY A 92 17.16 -19.08 -6.52
N TRP A 93 16.89 -17.81 -6.82
CA TRP A 93 15.65 -17.13 -6.49
C TRP A 93 15.13 -16.32 -7.68
N ARG A 94 13.86 -16.49 -8.01
CA ARG A 94 13.15 -15.70 -9.02
C ARG A 94 12.17 -14.75 -8.34
N GLN A 95 12.32 -13.45 -8.60
CA GLN A 95 11.33 -12.47 -8.15
C GLN A 95 10.00 -12.71 -8.87
N ILE A 96 8.91 -12.72 -8.11
CA ILE A 96 7.56 -12.87 -8.64
C ILE A 96 6.74 -11.59 -8.47
N ASN A 97 7.00 -10.78 -7.45
CA ASN A 97 6.33 -9.49 -7.28
C ASN A 97 7.20 -8.53 -6.47
N ARG A 98 6.71 -7.29 -6.34
CA ARG A 98 7.24 -6.30 -5.42
C ARG A 98 6.13 -5.39 -4.92
N ALA A 99 6.36 -4.68 -3.81
CA ALA A 99 5.42 -3.69 -3.31
C ALA A 99 6.14 -2.57 -2.56
N GLY A 100 5.77 -1.31 -2.85
CA GLY A 100 6.10 -0.14 -2.04
C GLY A 100 4.86 0.44 -1.36
N HIS A 101 4.06 1.18 -2.12
CA HIS A 101 2.81 1.75 -1.65
C HIS A 101 1.74 0.67 -1.43
N PRO A 102 1.00 0.70 -0.30
CA PRO A 102 -0.17 -0.15 -0.15
C PRO A 102 -1.21 0.19 -1.23
N MET A 103 -2.02 -0.80 -1.62
CA MET A 103 -3.09 -0.67 -2.62
C MET A 103 -2.67 -0.31 -4.05
N MET A 104 -1.37 -0.16 -4.34
CA MET A 104 -0.87 0.06 -5.69
C MET A 104 -1.30 -1.08 -6.63
N TRP A 105 -0.91 -2.32 -6.31
CA TRP A 105 -1.21 -3.48 -7.13
C TRP A 105 -2.72 -3.81 -7.23
N PRO A 106 -3.48 -3.88 -6.13
CA PRO A 106 -4.90 -4.21 -6.18
C PRO A 106 -5.77 -3.22 -6.96
N ILE A 107 -5.36 -1.96 -7.09
CA ILE A 107 -6.11 -0.92 -7.81
C ILE A 107 -5.68 -0.84 -9.28
N PHE A 108 -4.36 -0.76 -9.54
CA PHE A 108 -3.86 -0.47 -10.89
C PHE A 108 -3.71 -1.73 -11.76
N TRP A 109 -3.55 -2.91 -11.16
CA TRP A 109 -3.50 -4.19 -11.88
C TRP A 109 -4.35 -5.27 -11.21
N PRO A 110 -5.66 -5.06 -11.06
CA PRO A 110 -6.56 -5.98 -10.35
C PRO A 110 -6.68 -7.35 -10.99
N THR A 111 -6.26 -7.49 -12.26
CA THR A 111 -6.33 -8.73 -13.03
C THR A 111 -4.99 -9.46 -13.17
N ASP A 112 -3.87 -8.89 -12.70
CA ASP A 112 -2.55 -9.54 -12.77
C ASP A 112 -2.36 -10.60 -11.69
N THR A 113 -3.24 -11.60 -11.68
CA THR A 113 -3.26 -12.67 -10.68
C THR A 113 -2.11 -13.67 -10.84
N ASP A 114 -1.53 -13.76 -12.05
CA ASP A 114 -0.40 -14.62 -12.38
C ASP A 114 0.97 -13.94 -12.17
N PHE A 115 0.98 -12.69 -11.67
CA PHE A 115 2.18 -11.87 -11.49
C PHE A 115 3.04 -11.76 -12.76
N SER A 116 2.36 -11.60 -13.89
CA SER A 116 2.94 -11.59 -15.23
C SER A 116 3.39 -10.20 -15.67
N ASN A 117 2.89 -9.15 -15.02
CA ASN A 117 3.22 -7.78 -15.39
C ASN A 117 4.73 -7.51 -15.21
N PRO A 118 5.45 -6.96 -16.20
CA PRO A 118 6.87 -6.61 -16.09
C PRO A 118 7.21 -5.75 -14.85
N ALA A 119 6.28 -4.91 -14.39
CA ALA A 119 6.45 -4.10 -13.18
C ALA A 119 6.75 -4.95 -11.93
N ASN A 120 6.33 -6.23 -11.88
CA ASN A 120 6.56 -7.13 -10.75
C ASN A 120 8.06 -7.39 -10.49
N THR A 121 8.89 -7.25 -11.51
CA THR A 121 10.33 -7.58 -11.46
C THR A 121 11.24 -6.39 -11.75
N ARG A 122 10.69 -5.28 -12.24
CA ARG A 122 11.44 -4.05 -12.54
C ARG A 122 11.91 -3.35 -11.27
N HIS A 123 13.00 -2.60 -11.36
CA HIS A 123 13.42 -1.71 -10.29
C HIS A 123 12.49 -0.47 -10.22
N PRO A 124 12.05 0.00 -9.02
CA PRO A 124 11.07 1.08 -8.90
C PRO A 124 11.46 2.40 -9.57
N CYS A 125 12.76 2.68 -9.74
CA CYS A 125 13.22 3.91 -10.39
C CYS A 125 12.78 4.05 -11.86
N GLU A 126 12.38 2.94 -12.49
CA GLU A 126 11.94 2.92 -13.87
C GLU A 126 10.41 3.04 -14.02
N ASP A 127 9.66 2.94 -12.92
CA ASP A 127 8.21 2.80 -12.94
C ASP A 127 7.51 3.95 -13.67
N LEU A 128 7.84 5.20 -13.29
CA LEU A 128 7.20 6.37 -13.87
C LEU A 128 7.48 6.46 -15.38
N ARG A 129 8.68 6.07 -15.82
CA ARG A 129 9.07 6.08 -17.23
C ARG A 129 8.33 5.01 -18.02
N ALA A 130 8.10 3.84 -17.43
CA ALA A 130 7.54 2.70 -18.12
C ALA A 130 6.00 2.70 -18.12
N ASP A 131 5.38 2.96 -16.97
CA ASP A 131 3.94 2.73 -16.75
C ASP A 131 3.22 4.00 -16.26
N GLY A 132 3.91 5.14 -16.19
CA GLY A 132 3.35 6.40 -15.70
C GLY A 132 2.19 6.94 -16.54
N GLU A 133 2.24 6.76 -17.86
CA GLU A 133 1.14 7.15 -18.77
C GLU A 133 -0.10 6.27 -18.59
N GLU A 134 0.07 4.97 -18.36
CA GLU A 134 -1.03 4.04 -18.14
C GLU A 134 -1.82 4.40 -16.88
N ILE A 135 -1.12 4.63 -15.76
CA ILE A 135 -1.74 5.11 -14.51
C ILE A 135 -2.39 6.47 -14.73
N ALA A 136 -1.68 7.43 -15.33
CA ALA A 136 -2.21 8.77 -15.52
C ALA A 136 -3.48 8.79 -16.37
N SER A 137 -3.49 8.03 -17.48
CA SER A 137 -4.63 7.91 -18.37
C SER A 137 -5.82 7.27 -17.69
N THR A 138 -5.61 6.20 -16.91
CA THR A 138 -6.69 5.49 -16.24
C THR A 138 -7.32 6.33 -15.13
N VAL A 139 -6.51 6.99 -14.29
CA VAL A 139 -7.00 7.94 -13.28
C VAL A 139 -7.77 9.07 -13.96
N ALA A 140 -7.25 9.64 -15.05
CA ALA A 140 -7.92 10.72 -15.77
C ALA A 140 -9.31 10.31 -16.28
N ARG A 141 -9.47 9.08 -16.82
CA ARG A 141 -10.78 8.58 -17.25
C ARG A 141 -11.77 8.47 -16.10
N VAL A 142 -11.35 7.88 -14.98
CA VAL A 142 -12.22 7.69 -13.81
C VAL A 142 -12.63 9.04 -13.21
N VAL A 143 -11.68 9.95 -13.04
CA VAL A 143 -11.95 11.29 -12.49
C VAL A 143 -12.85 12.11 -13.42
N ALA A 144 -12.66 12.00 -14.74
CA ALA A 144 -13.56 12.61 -15.71
C ALA A 144 -14.98 12.04 -15.60
N ALA A 145 -15.12 10.71 -15.53
CA ALA A 145 -16.42 10.04 -15.43
C ALA A 145 -17.16 10.35 -14.11
N ASN A 146 -16.41 10.64 -13.03
CA ASN A 146 -16.98 11.04 -11.75
C ASN A 146 -17.15 12.56 -11.61
N GLY A 147 -16.62 13.36 -12.54
CA GLY A 147 -16.68 14.83 -12.50
C GLY A 147 -15.91 15.43 -11.32
N THR A 148 -14.85 14.77 -10.85
CA THR A 148 -14.16 15.13 -9.60
C THR A 148 -12.93 16.00 -9.80
N ALA A 149 -12.52 16.31 -11.04
CA ALA A 149 -11.48 17.31 -11.31
C ALA A 149 -11.84 18.19 -12.51
N PRO A 150 -11.48 19.49 -12.48
CA PRO A 150 -11.65 20.39 -13.63
C PRO A 150 -10.70 20.04 -14.79
N ASP A 151 -9.51 19.51 -14.49
CA ASP A 151 -8.57 18.96 -15.48
C ASP A 151 -8.20 17.52 -15.09
N PRO A 152 -8.97 16.51 -15.53
CA PRO A 152 -8.71 15.12 -15.22
C PRO A 152 -7.34 14.64 -15.72
N ALA A 153 -6.85 15.17 -16.84
CA ALA A 153 -5.57 14.76 -17.42
C ALA A 153 -4.40 15.27 -16.56
N ALA A 154 -4.44 16.53 -16.11
CA ALA A 154 -3.46 17.05 -15.15
C ALA A 154 -3.51 16.28 -13.84
N TYR A 155 -4.70 15.98 -13.33
CA TYR A 155 -4.85 15.21 -12.11
C TYR A 155 -4.26 13.80 -12.23
N GLY A 156 -4.57 13.08 -13.31
CA GLY A 156 -4.00 11.75 -13.57
C GLY A 156 -2.47 11.76 -13.59
N ARG A 157 -1.86 12.76 -14.25
CA ARG A 157 -0.39 12.93 -14.24
C ARG A 157 0.15 13.23 -12.85
N SER A 158 -0.56 14.00 -12.02
CA SER A 158 -0.14 14.19 -10.63
C SER A 158 -0.21 12.91 -9.83
N VAL A 159 -1.28 12.11 -9.96
CA VAL A 159 -1.39 10.83 -9.25
C VAL A 159 -0.26 9.89 -9.64
N ALA A 160 0.04 9.75 -10.93
CA ALA A 160 1.16 8.91 -11.38
C ALA A 160 2.51 9.32 -10.75
N ARG A 161 2.78 10.61 -10.56
CA ARG A 161 3.99 11.12 -9.92
C ARG A 161 4.00 10.96 -8.40
N GLU A 162 2.83 10.83 -7.79
CA GLU A 162 2.69 10.60 -6.34
C GLU A 162 2.87 9.12 -5.98
N VAL A 163 2.36 8.22 -6.83
CA VAL A 163 2.46 6.77 -6.57
C VAL A 163 3.72 6.13 -7.13
N TYR A 164 4.39 6.79 -8.10
CA TYR A 164 5.68 6.35 -8.63
C TYR A 164 6.85 7.27 -8.23
N PRO A 165 8.05 6.72 -7.98
CA PRO A 165 8.37 5.28 -7.94
C PRO A 165 7.58 4.58 -6.84
N ASP A 166 7.24 3.30 -7.02
CA ASP A 166 6.46 2.54 -6.04
C ASP A 166 7.34 2.22 -4.82
N LEU A 167 7.51 3.23 -3.96
CA LEU A 167 8.39 3.31 -2.80
C LEU A 167 7.63 4.02 -1.67
N LEU A 168 7.45 3.35 -0.53
CA LEU A 168 6.93 4.02 0.65
C LEU A 168 8.01 4.94 1.23
N SER A 169 7.90 6.23 0.91
CA SER A 169 8.87 7.25 1.31
C SER A 169 8.59 7.77 2.71
N TYR A 170 9.62 8.01 3.52
CA TYR A 170 9.52 8.60 4.85
C TYR A 170 10.71 9.53 5.14
N GLN A 171 10.44 10.67 5.76
CA GLN A 171 11.47 11.58 6.25
C GLN A 171 11.73 11.33 7.74
N ILE A 172 12.96 10.93 8.07
CA ILE A 172 13.36 10.69 9.45
C ILE A 172 13.20 11.98 10.29
N GLY A 173 12.71 11.82 11.53
CA GLY A 173 12.47 12.93 12.45
C GLY A 173 11.08 13.56 12.34
N THR A 174 10.23 13.10 11.41
CA THR A 174 8.86 13.63 11.22
C THR A 174 7.81 12.57 11.58
N PRO A 175 6.59 12.96 11.99
CA PRO A 175 5.51 11.99 12.18
C PRO A 175 5.17 11.27 10.88
N ALA A 176 4.94 9.96 10.96
CA ALA A 176 4.41 9.21 9.84
C ALA A 176 2.96 9.66 9.54
N ASN A 177 2.63 9.85 8.27
CA ASN A 177 1.30 10.22 7.82
C ASN A 177 1.02 9.62 6.44
N TYR A 178 0.07 8.70 6.38
CA TYR A 178 -0.45 8.19 5.11
C TYR A 178 -1.86 8.76 4.92
N GLY A 179 -1.95 9.94 4.32
CA GLY A 179 -3.21 10.66 4.12
C GLY A 179 -3.44 11.06 2.66
N PHE A 180 -4.62 11.59 2.37
CA PHE A 180 -4.99 12.03 1.02
C PHE A 180 -4.04 13.12 0.48
N ALA A 181 -3.78 14.14 1.30
CA ALA A 181 -2.97 15.31 0.91
C ALA A 181 -1.46 15.06 0.96
N ALA A 182 -0.98 14.13 1.78
CA ALA A 182 0.44 13.87 1.97
C ALA A 182 0.68 12.42 2.38
N ARG A 183 1.78 11.85 1.85
CA ARG A 183 2.27 10.49 2.17
C ARG A 183 3.72 10.61 2.66
N ASN A 184 3.94 10.27 3.91
CA ASN A 184 5.24 10.33 4.58
C ASN A 184 5.31 9.16 5.56
N GLY A 185 5.69 7.99 5.07
CA GLY A 185 5.58 6.74 5.80
C GLY A 185 4.12 6.35 6.01
N ARG A 186 3.93 5.32 6.82
CA ARG A 186 2.61 4.81 7.18
C ARG A 186 2.67 4.18 8.56
N THR A 187 1.69 4.48 9.41
CA THR A 187 1.45 3.72 10.64
C THR A 187 0.65 2.45 10.32
N MET A 188 0.77 1.40 11.13
CA MET A 188 -0.07 0.19 10.94
C MET A 188 -1.58 0.48 11.07
N ALA A 189 -1.95 1.55 11.75
CA ALA A 189 -3.34 1.94 11.93
C ALA A 189 -3.91 2.70 10.72
N ASP A 190 -3.07 3.28 9.86
CA ASP A 190 -3.53 4.12 8.75
C ASP A 190 -4.42 3.33 7.76
N ASN A 191 -5.54 3.94 7.39
CA ASN A 191 -6.51 3.42 6.45
C ASN A 191 -6.03 3.63 5.01
N ALA A 192 -5.05 2.82 4.58
CA ALA A 192 -4.49 2.90 3.25
C ALA A 192 -5.53 2.72 2.11
N PRO A 193 -6.52 1.81 2.21
CA PRO A 193 -7.59 1.72 1.23
C PRO A 193 -8.34 3.03 1.04
N GLU A 194 -8.84 3.66 2.11
CA GLU A 194 -9.56 4.94 2.06
C GLU A 194 -8.72 6.05 1.38
N VAL A 195 -7.45 6.14 1.73
CA VAL A 195 -6.53 7.14 1.16
C VAL A 195 -6.32 6.91 -0.33
N MET A 196 -6.03 5.67 -0.74
CA MET A 196 -5.72 5.34 -2.12
C MET A 196 -6.97 5.37 -3.01
N PHE A 197 -8.12 4.92 -2.51
CA PHE A 197 -9.41 5.08 -3.19
C PHE A 197 -9.74 6.56 -3.38
N SER A 198 -9.56 7.38 -2.34
CA SER A 198 -9.80 8.81 -2.44
C SER A 198 -8.88 9.47 -3.47
N LEU A 199 -7.60 9.08 -3.48
CA LEU A 199 -6.60 9.56 -4.45
C LEU A 199 -7.01 9.22 -5.89
N VAL A 200 -7.40 7.98 -6.19
CA VAL A 200 -7.70 7.60 -7.57
C VAL A 200 -9.05 8.11 -8.07
N LEU A 201 -9.96 8.46 -7.15
CA LEU A 201 -11.27 9.06 -7.46
C LEU A 201 -11.27 10.60 -7.39
N ASN A 202 -10.20 11.22 -6.90
CA ASN A 202 -10.12 12.64 -6.52
C ASN A 202 -11.27 13.13 -5.62
N THR A 203 -11.72 12.31 -4.68
CA THR A 203 -12.80 12.67 -3.76
C THR A 203 -12.74 11.81 -2.51
N GLY A 204 -13.18 12.33 -1.36
CA GLY A 204 -13.18 11.56 -0.13
C GLY A 204 -14.08 10.33 -0.23
N MET A 205 -13.50 9.15 -0.02
CA MET A 205 -14.21 7.88 -0.01
C MET A 205 -13.94 7.16 1.30
N THR A 206 -14.92 7.14 2.19
CA THR A 206 -14.77 6.41 3.45
C THR A 206 -14.77 4.89 3.23
N SER A 207 -13.93 4.14 3.95
CA SER A 207 -14.00 2.67 3.95
C SER A 207 -15.08 2.09 4.87
N GLY A 208 -15.72 2.91 5.72
CA GLY A 208 -16.62 2.42 6.76
C GLY A 208 -15.93 1.62 7.87
N LEU A 209 -14.61 1.41 7.78
CA LEU A 209 -13.78 0.74 8.76
C LEU A 209 -12.89 1.76 9.46
N THR A 210 -12.71 1.60 10.77
CA THR A 210 -11.75 2.37 11.56
C THR A 210 -10.60 1.46 12.00
N PRO A 211 -9.46 2.02 12.47
CA PRO A 211 -8.35 1.21 12.95
C PRO A 211 -8.70 0.30 14.13
N ASP A 212 -9.85 0.52 14.78
CA ASP A 212 -10.28 -0.26 15.92
C ASP A 212 -10.60 -1.72 15.57
N VAL A 213 -10.99 -1.99 14.32
CA VAL A 213 -11.32 -3.35 13.86
C VAL A 213 -10.13 -4.31 13.88
N THR A 214 -8.90 -3.79 13.99
CA THR A 214 -7.66 -4.56 14.13
C THR A 214 -6.81 -4.12 15.32
N ARG A 215 -7.40 -3.46 16.33
CA ARG A 215 -6.66 -2.96 17.50
C ARG A 215 -5.86 -4.05 18.20
N ASP A 216 -6.47 -5.21 18.38
CA ASP A 216 -5.89 -6.34 19.12
C ASP A 216 -4.79 -7.08 18.33
N ALA A 217 -4.59 -6.74 17.04
CA ALA A 217 -3.50 -7.27 16.23
C ALA A 217 -2.20 -6.43 16.32
N ARG A 218 -2.22 -5.32 17.09
CA ARG A 218 -1.09 -4.40 17.26
C ARG A 218 -0.59 -4.38 18.70
N ALA A 219 0.72 -4.29 18.87
CA ALA A 219 1.39 -4.18 20.16
C ALA A 219 2.14 -2.84 20.29
N ALA A 220 2.25 -2.31 21.51
CA ALA A 220 2.96 -1.05 21.77
C ALA A 220 4.48 -1.22 21.84
N SER A 221 4.97 -2.45 21.99
CA SER A 221 6.39 -2.78 22.10
C SER A 221 6.81 -3.69 20.95
N PHE A 222 8.08 -3.60 20.56
CA PHE A 222 8.68 -4.52 19.58
C PHE A 222 8.27 -5.98 19.85
N PRO A 223 7.79 -6.72 18.83
CA PRO A 223 7.84 -6.41 17.40
C PRO A 223 6.68 -5.54 16.87
N TYR A 224 5.91 -4.87 17.75
CA TYR A 224 4.76 -4.01 17.42
C TYR A 224 3.54 -4.72 16.81
N VAL A 225 3.68 -6.00 16.52
CA VAL A 225 2.69 -6.89 15.96
C VAL A 225 2.40 -8.02 16.94
N VAL A 226 1.23 -8.65 16.80
CA VAL A 226 0.85 -9.81 17.64
C VAL A 226 1.13 -11.10 16.88
N PRO A 227 2.11 -11.93 17.33
CA PRO A 227 2.36 -13.23 16.73
C PRO A 227 1.10 -14.09 16.71
N ALA A 228 0.85 -14.77 15.60
CA ALA A 228 -0.23 -15.74 15.54
C ALA A 228 0.12 -16.90 16.49
N GLY A 229 -0.86 -17.34 17.29
CA GLY A 229 -0.76 -18.61 18.00
C GLY A 229 -0.48 -19.75 17.01
N ARG A 230 0.27 -20.76 17.43
CA ARG A 230 0.44 -21.99 16.64
C ARG A 230 -0.86 -22.75 16.51
#